data_AF-A0A0F9QAS8-F1
#
_entry.id   AF-A0A0F9QAS8-F1
#
_cell.length_a   1.000
_cell.length_b   1.000
_cell.length_c   1.000
_cell.angle_alpha   90.00
_cell.angle_beta   90.00
_cell.angle_gamma   90.00
#
_symmetry.space_group_name_H-M   'P 1'
#
loop_
_entity.id
_entity.type
_entity.pdbx_description
1 polymer ?
#
loop_
_entity_poly.entity_id
_entity_poly.type
_entity_poly.pdbx_seq_one_letter_code
_entity_poly.pdbx_strand_id
1 'polypeptide(L)'
;MELMIAKKDGEHLTRIPDVGDNIPDGWELKEELFVDSNGLGSDYDPALSIDQFYDKVKAGFGYATTDAGQFQVHVGVFERI
;
A
#
# COMPACT_ATOMS: atom_id res chain seq x y z
N MET A 1 -10.39 11.50 3.93
CA MET A 1 -9.04 10.90 4.05
C MET A 1 -8.37 10.98 2.69
N GLU A 2 -7.05 11.07 2.64
CA GLU A 2 -6.29 11.20 1.39
C GLU A 2 -5.40 9.96 1.23
N LEU A 3 -5.32 9.41 0.01
CA LEU A 3 -4.43 8.30 -0.33
C LEU A 3 -3.06 8.84 -0.72
N MET A 4 -2.01 8.06 -0.51
CA MET A 4 -0.68 8.45 -0.99
C MET A 4 -0.53 8.10 -2.45
N ILE A 5 -0.35 9.11 -3.29
CA ILE A 5 -0.19 8.93 -4.73
C ILE A 5 1.29 8.75 -5.05
N ALA A 6 1.64 7.61 -5.66
CA ALA A 6 2.99 7.40 -6.15
C ALA A 6 3.28 8.32 -7.35
N LYS A 7 4.47 8.92 -7.37
CA LYS A 7 4.91 9.85 -8.42
C LYS A 7 5.94 9.20 -9.34
N LYS A 8 6.01 9.69 -10.59
CA LYS A 8 6.87 9.16 -11.66
C LYS A 8 8.38 9.21 -11.33
N ASP A 9 8.79 10.15 -10.49
CA ASP A 9 10.19 10.34 -10.09
C ASP A 9 10.58 9.51 -8.84
N GLY A 10 9.75 8.54 -8.46
CA GLY A 10 10.07 7.56 -7.42
C GLY A 10 10.14 8.16 -6.02
N GLU A 11 9.05 8.75 -5.54
CA GLU A 11 8.94 8.97 -4.10
C GLU A 11 8.75 7.62 -3.41
N HIS A 12 9.62 7.31 -2.44
CA HIS A 12 9.30 6.33 -1.41
C HIS A 12 8.00 6.79 -0.73
N LEU A 13 7.03 5.88 -0.62
CA LEU A 13 5.81 6.13 0.14
C LEU A 13 6.19 6.31 1.62
N THR A 14 6.36 7.56 2.04
CA THR A 14 6.92 7.88 3.37
C THR A 14 5.96 7.56 4.51
N ARG A 15 4.65 7.67 4.27
CA ARG A 15 3.61 7.38 5.25
C ARG A 15 2.34 6.93 4.55
N ILE A 16 2.15 5.62 4.47
CA ILE A 16 0.91 5.04 3.95
C ILE A 16 -0.21 5.33 4.97
N PRO A 17 -1.28 6.04 4.59
CA PRO A 17 -2.37 6.39 5.48
C PRO A 17 -3.23 5.16 5.75
N ASP A 18 -3.79 5.06 6.94
CA ASP A 18 -4.80 4.07 7.27
C ASP A 18 -6.18 4.64 6.95
N VAL A 19 -6.92 3.94 6.09
CA VAL A 19 -8.28 4.31 5.68
C VAL A 19 -9.33 3.27 6.09
N GLY A 20 -8.90 2.10 6.61
CA GLY A 20 -9.78 0.98 6.89
C GLY A 20 -10.70 0.66 5.70
N ASP A 21 -11.99 0.50 5.99
CA ASP A 21 -13.04 0.26 5.00
C ASP A 21 -13.50 1.53 4.23
N ASN A 22 -12.97 2.71 4.54
CA ASN A 22 -13.46 3.98 4.01
C ASN A 22 -12.61 4.47 2.83
N ILE A 23 -12.95 3.95 1.65
CA ILE A 23 -12.32 4.34 0.37
C ILE A 23 -12.75 5.77 0.00
N PRO A 24 -11.81 6.70 -0.25
CA PRO A 24 -12.15 8.08 -0.64
C PRO A 24 -12.93 8.16 -1.95
N ASP A 25 -13.87 9.12 -2.04
CA ASP A 25 -14.66 9.37 -3.24
C ASP A 25 -13.78 9.58 -4.49
N GLY A 26 -14.19 9.00 -5.62
CA GLY A 26 -13.47 9.09 -6.89
C GLY A 26 -12.28 8.14 -7.00
N TRP A 27 -12.14 7.17 -6.09
CA TRP A 27 -11.15 6.11 -6.15
C TRP A 27 -11.80 4.73 -6.14
N GLU A 28 -11.15 3.77 -6.79
CA GLU A 28 -11.56 2.38 -6.85
C GLU A 28 -10.41 1.48 -6.39
N LEU A 29 -10.69 0.54 -5.49
CA LEU A 29 -9.73 -0.48 -5.08
C LEU A 29 -9.51 -1.49 -6.22
N LYS A 30 -8.26 -1.68 -6.64
CA LYS A 30 -7.88 -2.58 -7.74
C LYS A 30 -7.21 -3.85 -7.25
N GLU A 31 -6.37 -3.74 -6.23
CA GLU A 31 -5.60 -4.84 -5.67
C GLU A 31 -5.38 -4.58 -4.18
N GLU A 32 -5.21 -5.65 -3.42
CA GLU A 32 -4.78 -5.59 -2.03
C GLU A 32 -3.48 -6.38 -1.86
N LEU A 33 -2.48 -5.72 -1.27
CA LEU A 33 -1.14 -6.26 -1.05
C LEU A 33 -0.96 -6.60 0.42
N PHE A 34 -0.53 -7.83 0.70
CA PHE A 34 -0.18 -8.24 2.07
C PHE A 34 1.30 -7.93 2.33
N VAL A 35 1.59 -7.05 3.29
CA VAL A 35 2.94 -6.48 3.50
C VAL A 35 3.36 -6.68 4.95
N ASP A 36 4.59 -7.13 5.15
CA ASP A 36 5.22 -7.16 6.47
C ASP A 36 5.62 -5.74 6.89
N SER A 37 5.02 -5.23 7.97
CA SER A 37 5.21 -3.84 8.41
C SER A 37 6.36 -3.65 9.39
N ASN A 38 6.91 -4.76 9.91
CA ASN A 38 8.03 -4.72 10.87
C ASN A 38 9.41 -4.79 10.18
N GLY A 39 9.46 -5.17 8.89
CA GLY A 39 10.69 -5.21 8.09
C GLY A 39 11.61 -6.38 8.42
N LEU A 40 11.10 -7.42 9.08
CA LEU A 40 11.82 -8.66 9.40
C LEU A 40 11.37 -9.83 8.50
N GLY A 41 10.36 -9.61 7.65
CA GLY A 41 9.89 -10.57 6.66
C GLY A 41 10.96 -10.90 5.61
N SER A 42 10.94 -12.15 5.17
CA SER A 42 11.78 -12.68 4.10
C SER A 42 11.04 -12.63 2.77
N ASP A 43 11.77 -12.56 1.65
CA ASP A 43 11.20 -12.64 0.30
C ASP A 43 10.50 -13.99 0.00
N TYR A 44 10.70 -14.98 0.88
CA TYR A 44 10.06 -16.30 0.83
C TYR A 44 8.82 -16.41 1.73
N ASP A 45 8.50 -15.38 2.51
CA ASP A 45 7.30 -15.35 3.34
C ASP A 45 6.05 -15.02 2.51
N PRO A 46 4.84 -15.37 3.00
CA PRO A 46 3.59 -15.00 2.32
C PRO A 46 3.36 -13.48 2.25
N ALA A 47 3.87 -12.73 3.24
CA ALA A 47 3.81 -11.27 3.26
C ALA A 47 4.98 -10.70 2.48
N LEU A 48 4.71 -9.68 1.66
CA LEU A 48 5.74 -8.98 0.92
C LEU A 48 6.71 -8.30 1.89
N SER A 49 8.00 -8.42 1.62
CA SER A 49 8.99 -7.54 2.22
C SER A 49 8.75 -6.09 1.78
N ILE A 50 9.32 -5.13 2.50
CA ILE A 50 9.20 -3.70 2.16
C ILE A 50 9.73 -3.45 0.74
N ASP A 51 10.83 -4.11 0.35
CA ASP A 51 11.42 -3.97 -0.98
C ASP A 51 10.50 -4.55 -2.07
N GLN A 52 9.94 -5.76 -1.85
CA GLN A 52 8.97 -6.36 -2.77
C GLN A 52 7.69 -5.54 -2.90
N PHE A 53 7.26 -4.86 -1.82
CA PHE A 53 6.17 -3.91 -1.87
C PHE A 53 6.53 -2.71 -2.76
N TYR A 54 7.70 -2.10 -2.59
CA TYR A 54 8.13 -0.98 -3.42
C TYR A 54 8.30 -1.33 -4.90
N ASP A 55 8.73 -2.55 -5.22
CA ASP A 55 8.78 -3.05 -6.61
C ASP A 55 7.40 -3.11 -7.27
N LYS A 56 6.32 -3.21 -6.48
CA LYS A 56 4.94 -3.18 -6.94
C LYS A 56 4.33 -1.78 -7.00
N VAL A 57 4.97 -0.78 -6.38
CA VAL A 57 4.49 0.60 -6.41
C VAL A 57 4.62 1.17 -7.83
N LYS A 58 3.53 1.74 -8.34
CA LYS A 58 3.40 2.27 -9.69
C LYS A 58 2.93 3.71 -9.63
N ALA A 59 3.61 4.59 -10.37
CA ALA A 59 3.23 5.99 -10.45
C ALA A 59 1.78 6.16 -10.95
N GLY A 60 1.05 7.10 -10.37
CA GLY A 60 -0.34 7.41 -10.71
C GLY A 60 -1.39 6.64 -9.89
N PHE A 61 -0.99 5.60 -9.14
CA PHE A 61 -1.87 4.88 -8.22
C PHE A 61 -1.84 5.50 -6.81
N GLY A 62 -2.95 5.35 -6.09
CA GLY A 62 -3.08 5.66 -4.67
C GLY A 62 -2.81 4.43 -3.80
N TYR A 63 -2.23 4.63 -2.63
CA TYR A 63 -1.91 3.57 -1.67
C TYR A 63 -2.39 3.95 -0.27
N ALA A 64 -3.03 3.02 0.42
CA ALA A 64 -3.46 3.17 1.80
C ALA A 64 -3.60 1.80 2.49
N THR A 65 -3.42 1.77 3.81
CA THR A 65 -3.69 0.59 4.63
C THR A 65 -5.20 0.41 4.76
N THR A 66 -5.69 -0.78 4.41
CA THR A 66 -7.10 -1.19 4.50
C THR A 66 -7.36 -2.06 5.73
N ASP A 67 -6.36 -2.81 6.19
CA ASP A 67 -6.39 -3.55 7.46
C ASP A 67 -4.99 -3.56 8.10
N ALA A 68 -4.95 -3.41 9.42
CA ALA A 68 -3.71 -3.28 10.18
C ALA A 68 -3.63 -4.32 11.30
N GLY A 69 -2.78 -5.33 11.09
CA GLY A 69 -2.36 -6.27 12.13
C GLY A 69 -1.15 -5.78 12.92
N GLN A 70 -0.76 -6.54 13.95
CA GLN A 70 0.37 -6.20 14.83
C GLN A 70 1.73 -6.16 14.09
N PHE A 71 1.87 -7.00 13.07
CA PHE A 71 3.16 -7.22 12.37
C PHE A 71 3.04 -7.17 10.85
N GLN A 72 1.82 -7.26 10.32
CA GLN A 72 1.51 -7.34 8.90
C GLN A 72 0.30 -6.46 8.61
N VAL A 73 0.24 -5.89 7.42
CA VAL A 73 -0.83 -4.98 6.98
C VAL A 73 -1.32 -5.35 5.60
N HIS A 74 -2.57 -5.01 5.32
CA HIS A 74 -3.12 -5.01 3.97
C HIS A 74 -3.03 -3.59 3.42
N VAL A 75 -2.40 -3.43 2.25
CA VAL A 75 -2.28 -2.16 1.53
C VAL A 75 -3.11 -2.23 0.27
N GLY A 76 -4.16 -1.42 0.20
CA GLY A 76 -4.95 -1.25 -1.02
C GLY A 76 -4.20 -0.44 -2.07
N VAL A 77 -4.32 -0.87 -3.33
CA VAL A 77 -3.88 -0.15 -4.52
C VAL A 77 -5.11 0.41 -5.21
N PHE A 78 -5.15 1.74 -5.36
CA PHE A 78 -6.32 2.47 -5.82
C PHE A 78 -6.04 3.19 -7.13
N GLU A 79 -7.04 3.20 -8.01
CA GLU A 79 -7.04 3.98 -9.25
C GLU A 79 -8.14 5.03 -9.21
N ARG A 80 -7.90 6.18 -9.84
CA ARG A 80 -8.87 7.28 -9.88
C ARG A 80 -9.93 7.01 -10.95
N ILE A 81 -11.19 7.25 -10.62
CA ILE A 81 -12.36 7.11 -11.51
C ILE A 81 -12.58 8.41 -12.31
#